data_AF-A0A5E4TJ44-F1
#
_entry.id   AF-A0A5E4TJ44-F1
#
_cell.length_a   1.000
_cell.length_b   1.000
_cell.length_c   1.000
_cell.angle_alpha   90.00
_cell.angle_beta   90.00
_cell.angle_gamma   90.00
#
_symmetry.space_group_name_H-M   'P 1'
#
loop_
_entity.id
_entity.type
_entity.pdbx_description
1 polymer ?
#
loop_
_entity_poly.entity_id
_entity_poly.type
_entity_poly.pdbx_seq_one_letter_code
_entity_poly.pdbx_strand_id
1 'polypeptide(L)'
;MANISAVNVTEAVTRSSEGELEIRGTGFTGASKIHFIDPAGKKFTAKSFNVIDDGKLTCVCPVFSESGLAKAYITVNGTDSTADKATPPDTSGLNLNRRTPSRFLECQLPRQFENEFEVLPLGCGPNDAMPIHG
;
A
#
# COMPACT_ATOMS: atom_id res chain seq x y z
N MET A 1 5.77 20.65 0.80
CA MET A 1 6.18 19.30 0.36
C MET A 1 5.09 18.35 0.76
N ALA A 2 4.75 17.39 -0.10
CA ALA A 2 3.70 16.43 0.19
C ALA A 2 4.19 15.39 1.20
N ASN A 3 3.32 15.00 2.13
CA ASN A 3 3.61 14.00 3.14
C ASN A 3 2.50 12.96 3.19
N ILE A 4 2.86 11.68 3.15
CA ILE A 4 1.94 10.55 3.26
C ILE A 4 1.85 10.17 4.74
N SER A 5 0.64 10.24 5.27
CA SER A 5 0.33 9.90 6.66
C SER A 5 -0.48 8.62 6.78
N ALA A 6 -1.03 8.05 5.71
CA ALA A 6 -1.58 6.70 5.72
C ALA A 6 -1.80 6.20 4.28
N VAL A 7 -1.63 4.90 4.07
CA VAL A 7 -2.09 4.20 2.86
C VAL A 7 -3.08 3.11 3.26
N ASN A 8 -4.30 3.25 2.76
CA ASN A 8 -5.38 2.29 2.93
C ASN A 8 -5.62 1.58 1.61
N VAL A 9 -5.48 0.26 1.60
CA VAL A 9 -5.81 -0.57 0.43
C VAL A 9 -7.33 -0.70 0.38
N THR A 10 -7.99 -0.05 -0.57
CA THR A 10 -9.44 -0.16 -0.79
C THR A 10 -9.77 -1.38 -1.64
N GLU A 11 -8.91 -1.69 -2.62
CA GLU A 11 -8.96 -2.93 -3.40
C GLU A 11 -7.63 -3.66 -3.34
N ALA A 12 -7.69 -4.98 -3.10
CA ALA A 12 -6.52 -5.80 -2.91
C ALA A 12 -5.59 -5.75 -4.12
N VAL A 13 -4.36 -5.29 -3.88
CA VAL A 13 -3.31 -5.27 -4.89
C VAL A 13 -2.71 -6.66 -5.03
N THR A 14 -2.76 -7.24 -6.23
CA THR A 14 -2.16 -8.56 -6.49
C THR A 14 -1.19 -8.49 -7.66
N ARG A 15 -0.45 -9.57 -7.87
CA ARG A 15 0.41 -9.72 -9.07
C ARG A 15 -0.38 -9.96 -10.37
N SER A 16 -1.68 -10.28 -10.28
CA SER A 16 -2.57 -10.54 -11.43
C SER A 16 -3.59 -9.43 -11.69
N SER A 17 -3.87 -8.61 -10.68
CA SER A 17 -4.94 -7.62 -10.72
C SER A 17 -4.47 -6.28 -10.19
N GLU A 18 -4.94 -5.23 -10.86
CA GLU A 18 -4.81 -3.85 -10.41
C GLU A 18 -5.51 -3.73 -9.04
N GLY A 19 -4.99 -2.83 -8.22
CA GLY A 19 -5.59 -2.54 -6.93
C GLY A 19 -5.80 -1.06 -6.75
N GLU A 20 -6.59 -0.71 -5.77
CA GLU A 20 -6.96 0.65 -5.45
C GLU A 20 -6.50 0.99 -4.05
N LEU A 21 -5.92 2.17 -3.92
CA LEU A 21 -5.29 2.68 -2.71
C LEU A 21 -5.88 4.06 -2.42
N GLU A 22 -6.32 4.25 -1.20
CA GLU A 22 -6.61 5.55 -0.62
C GLU A 22 -5.39 6.04 0.17
N ILE A 23 -4.74 7.07 -0.34
CA ILE A 23 -3.60 7.72 0.31
C ILE A 23 -4.09 8.96 1.05
N ARG A 24 -3.72 9.07 2.32
CA ARG A 24 -4.04 10.21 3.19
C ARG A 24 -2.75 10.89 3.64
N GLY A 25 -2.81 12.20 3.85
CA GLY A 25 -1.62 12.98 4.12
C GLY A 25 -1.86 14.47 4.10
N THR A 26 -0.87 15.21 3.62
CA THR A 26 -0.93 16.67 3.43
C THR A 26 -0.12 17.09 2.21
N GLY A 27 -0.47 18.22 1.61
CA GLY A 27 0.27 18.81 0.50
C GLY A 27 0.06 18.12 -0.85
N PHE A 28 -1.07 17.43 -1.06
CA PHE A 28 -1.39 16.78 -2.33
C PHE A 28 -1.88 17.75 -3.41
N THR A 29 -2.14 19.01 -3.07
CA THR A 29 -2.48 20.04 -4.04
C THR A 29 -1.33 20.21 -5.06
N GLY A 30 -1.62 19.94 -6.33
CA GLY A 30 -0.61 19.96 -7.40
C GLY A 30 0.10 18.62 -7.62
N ALA A 31 -0.45 17.51 -7.10
CA ALA A 31 -0.01 16.16 -7.45
C ALA A 31 -0.03 15.97 -8.96
N SER A 32 1.14 15.71 -9.51
CA SER A 32 1.36 15.55 -10.96
C SER A 32 1.55 14.09 -11.35
N LYS A 33 2.06 13.25 -10.44
CA LYS A 33 2.32 11.83 -10.70
C LYS A 33 2.30 11.02 -9.42
N ILE A 34 1.89 9.76 -9.52
CA ILE A 34 2.05 8.77 -8.45
C ILE A 34 2.84 7.60 -9.00
N HIS A 35 3.81 7.16 -8.22
CA HIS A 35 4.60 6.00 -8.55
C HIS A 35 4.82 5.13 -7.32
N PHE A 36 5.00 3.85 -7.57
CA PHE A 36 5.18 2.82 -6.56
C PHE A 36 6.52 2.15 -6.77
N ILE A 37 7.15 1.72 -5.68
CA ILE A 37 8.36 0.91 -5.72
C ILE A 37 8.01 -0.43 -5.09
N ASP A 38 8.16 -1.50 -5.86
CA ASP A 38 7.89 -2.85 -5.38
C ASP A 38 9.06 -3.37 -4.50
N PRO A 39 8.91 -4.51 -3.80
CA PRO A 39 9.98 -5.05 -2.96
C PRO A 39 11.27 -5.37 -3.73
N ALA A 40 11.20 -5.65 -5.03
CA ALA A 40 12.34 -5.82 -5.92
C ALA A 40 13.04 -4.49 -6.29
N GLY A 41 12.48 -3.35 -5.90
CA GLY A 41 13.01 -2.02 -6.20
C GLY A 41 12.63 -1.49 -7.59
N LYS A 42 11.69 -2.12 -8.30
CA LYS A 42 11.21 -1.66 -9.61
C LYS A 42 10.12 -0.60 -9.42
N LYS A 43 10.19 0.43 -10.24
CA LYS A 43 9.26 1.55 -10.21
C LYS A 43 8.07 1.31 -11.14
N PHE A 44 6.88 1.42 -10.58
CA PHE A 44 5.60 1.32 -11.26
C PHE A 44 4.91 2.68 -11.23
N THR A 45 4.18 3.04 -12.28
CA THR A 45 3.41 4.31 -12.29
C THR A 45 1.94 3.99 -12.07
N ALA A 46 1.24 4.81 -11.30
CA ALA A 46 -0.20 4.67 -11.13
C ALA A 46 -0.91 4.72 -12.48
N LYS A 47 -1.90 3.84 -12.66
CA LYS A 47 -2.75 3.81 -13.85
C LYS A 47 -3.66 5.01 -13.91
N SER A 48 -4.19 5.41 -12.76
CA SER A 48 -5.03 6.58 -12.60
C SER A 48 -4.93 7.06 -11.16
N PHE A 49 -5.16 8.35 -10.95
CA PHE A 49 -5.23 8.92 -9.62
C PHE A 49 -6.22 10.08 -9.63
N ASN A 50 -6.87 10.27 -8.49
CA ASN A 50 -7.84 11.32 -8.27
C ASN A 50 -7.54 12.01 -6.94
N VAL A 51 -7.21 13.28 -7.01
CA VAL A 51 -7.01 14.12 -5.83
C VAL A 51 -8.39 14.54 -5.34
N ILE A 52 -8.80 14.06 -4.17
CA ILE A 52 -10.09 14.42 -3.56
C ILE A 52 -9.93 15.76 -2.84
N ASP A 53 -8.85 15.90 -2.07
CA ASP A 53 -8.49 17.09 -1.30
C ASP A 53 -6.98 17.11 -1.04
N ASP A 54 -6.44 18.19 -0.46
CA ASP A 54 -5.02 18.32 -0.13
C ASP A 54 -4.50 17.21 0.79
N GLY A 55 -5.39 16.63 1.61
CA GLY A 55 -5.05 15.52 2.50
C GLY A 55 -5.57 14.15 2.10
N LYS A 56 -6.24 14.01 0.95
CA LYS A 56 -6.84 12.75 0.51
C LYS A 56 -6.77 12.57 -0.99
N LEU A 57 -6.31 11.40 -1.42
CA LEU A 57 -6.24 11.00 -2.80
C LEU A 57 -6.56 9.51 -2.94
N THR A 58 -7.24 9.14 -4.01
CA THR A 58 -7.39 7.74 -4.43
C THR A 58 -6.54 7.49 -5.67
N CYS A 59 -5.95 6.31 -5.79
CA CYS A 59 -5.21 5.92 -6.97
C CYS A 59 -5.30 4.44 -7.26
N VAL A 60 -5.23 4.12 -8.54
CA VAL A 60 -5.21 2.76 -9.05
C VAL A 60 -3.75 2.40 -9.33
N CYS A 61 -3.22 1.46 -8.56
CA CYS A 61 -1.89 0.91 -8.79
C CYS A 61 -1.94 -0.21 -9.83
N PRO A 62 -0.91 -0.31 -10.68
CA PRO A 62 -0.81 -1.38 -11.65
C PRO A 62 -0.51 -2.73 -10.98
N VAL A 63 -0.52 -3.79 -11.79
CA VAL A 63 -0.02 -5.10 -11.37
C VAL A 63 1.49 -5.07 -11.09
N PHE A 64 1.88 -5.65 -9.96
CA PHE A 64 3.27 -5.72 -9.52
C PHE A 64 3.96 -6.98 -10.01
N SER A 65 5.28 -6.88 -10.25
CA SER A 65 6.08 -8.04 -10.66
C SER A 65 6.40 -8.97 -9.49
N GLU A 66 6.55 -8.46 -8.27
CA GLU A 66 6.74 -9.23 -7.04
C GLU A 66 5.65 -8.92 -6.01
N SER A 67 5.41 -9.88 -5.11
CA SER A 67 4.54 -9.73 -3.95
C SER A 67 5.36 -9.42 -2.71
N GLY A 68 4.82 -8.62 -1.80
CA GLY A 68 5.49 -8.18 -0.59
C GLY A 68 5.26 -6.70 -0.33
N LEU A 69 6.19 -6.09 0.39
CA LEU A 69 6.08 -4.73 0.91
C LEU A 69 6.46 -3.71 -0.17
N ALA A 70 5.48 -3.04 -0.75
CA ALA A 70 5.65 -1.98 -1.74
C ALA A 70 5.49 -0.59 -1.11
N LYS A 71 6.06 0.42 -1.75
CA LYS A 71 6.07 1.82 -1.28
C LYS A 71 5.39 2.73 -2.28
N ALA A 72 4.51 3.60 -1.82
CA ALA A 72 3.84 4.63 -2.62
C ALA A 72 4.55 5.99 -2.51
N TYR A 73 4.65 6.71 -3.62
CA TYR A 73 5.24 8.04 -3.68
C TYR A 73 4.39 8.93 -4.58
N ILE A 74 4.13 10.15 -4.12
CA ILE A 74 3.40 11.15 -4.88
C ILE A 74 4.37 12.27 -5.25
N THR A 75 4.46 12.60 -6.53
CA THR A 75 5.27 13.70 -7.03
C THR A 75 4.38 14.94 -7.16
N VAL A 76 4.69 15.98 -6.38
CA VAL A 76 3.98 17.27 -6.34
C VAL A 76 4.95 18.37 -6.74
N ASN A 77 4.62 19.13 -7.79
CA ASN A 77 5.49 20.19 -8.33
C ASN A 77 6.95 19.71 -8.60
N GLY A 78 7.12 18.48 -9.08
CA GLY A 78 8.44 17.89 -9.35
C GLY A 78 9.20 17.38 -8.13
N THR A 79 8.60 17.41 -6.94
CA THR A 79 9.20 16.89 -5.69
C THR A 79 8.42 15.68 -5.20
N ASP A 80 9.13 14.60 -4.85
CA ASP A 80 8.51 13.39 -4.29
C ASP A 80 8.08 13.60 -2.83
N SER A 81 7.00 12.92 -2.46
CA SER A 81 6.45 12.99 -1.10
C SER A 81 7.34 12.28 -0.09
N THR A 82 7.33 12.79 1.13
CA THR A 82 7.82 12.06 2.29
C THR A 82 6.71 11.17 2.86
N ALA A 83 7.06 10.23 3.72
CA ALA A 83 6.10 9.43 4.45
C ALA A 83 6.40 9.53 5.94
N ASP A 84 5.35 9.60 6.76
CA ASP A 84 5.53 9.47 8.18
C ASP A 84 6.02 8.06 8.52
N LYS A 85 6.75 7.95 9.62
CA LYS A 85 7.16 6.64 10.11
C LYS A 85 5.88 5.94 10.52
N ALA A 86 5.64 4.74 10.00
CA ALA A 86 4.52 3.94 10.46
C ALA A 86 4.66 3.83 11.97
N THR A 87 3.60 4.19 12.69
CA THR A 87 3.60 4.00 14.14
C THR A 87 3.85 2.51 14.34
N PRO A 88 4.97 2.09 14.96
CA PRO A 88 5.16 0.67 15.22
C PRO A 88 3.92 0.22 16.00
N PRO A 89 3.33 -0.96 15.72
CA PRO A 89 2.35 -1.51 16.63
C PRO A 89 3.01 -1.47 18.00
N ASP A 90 2.43 -0.74 18.95
CA ASP A 90 3.01 -0.54 20.27
C ASP A 90 3.37 -1.92 20.86
N THR A 91 4.64 -2.31 20.79
CA THR A 91 5.12 -3.57 21.38
C THR A 91 5.06 -3.49 22.91
N SER A 92 4.71 -2.33 23.47
CA SER A 92 4.50 -2.12 24.91
C SER A 92 3.19 -2.73 25.41
N GLY A 93 2.35 -3.26 24.51
CA GLY A 93 1.04 -3.86 24.80
C GLY A 93 0.95 -5.38 24.65
N LEU A 94 2.00 -6.17 24.93
CA LEU A 94 1.87 -7.63 25.11
C LEU A 94 1.06 -7.94 26.40
N ASN A 95 -0.21 -7.52 26.44
CA ASN A 95 -1.18 -8.10 27.35
C ASN A 95 -1.65 -9.41 26.71
N LEU A 96 -1.10 -10.53 27.21
CA LEU A 96 -1.39 -11.91 26.82
C LEU A 96 -2.84 -12.34 27.14
N ASN A 97 -3.83 -11.46 26.97
CA ASN A 97 -5.21 -11.74 27.36
C ASN A 97 -6.30 -11.08 26.48
N ARG A 98 -6.02 -10.80 25.20
CA ARG A 98 -7.10 -10.66 24.20
C ARG A 98 -6.98 -11.73 23.13
N ARG A 99 -7.85 -12.72 23.29
CA ARG A 99 -8.30 -13.72 22.33
C ARG A 99 -8.55 -13.08 20.95
N THR A 100 -7.48 -12.90 20.18
CA THR A 100 -7.49 -12.60 18.76
C THR A 100 -6.71 -13.76 18.14
N PRO A 101 -7.29 -14.56 17.22
CA PRO A 101 -6.64 -15.77 16.76
C PRO A 101 -5.29 -15.42 16.11
N SER A 102 -4.21 -15.92 16.72
CA SER A 102 -2.79 -15.71 16.37
C SER A 102 -2.38 -16.12 14.95
N ARG A 103 -3.31 -16.48 14.07
CA ARG A 103 -2.99 -16.82 12.66
C ARG A 103 -3.10 -15.62 11.72
N PHE A 104 -3.61 -14.49 12.18
CA PHE A 104 -3.78 -13.29 11.35
C PHE A 104 -2.61 -12.29 11.45
N LEU A 105 -1.74 -12.44 12.45
CA LEU A 105 -0.57 -11.56 12.65
C LEU A 105 0.64 -11.98 11.82
N GLU A 106 0.67 -13.22 11.30
CA GLU A 106 1.85 -13.82 10.68
C GLU A 106 2.03 -13.49 9.19
N CYS A 107 1.07 -12.80 8.58
CA CYS A 107 1.11 -12.44 7.15
C CYS A 107 1.08 -10.93 6.88
N GLN A 108 1.18 -10.06 7.89
CA GLN A 108 1.35 -8.63 7.64
C GLN A 108 2.81 -8.28 7.84
N LEU A 109 3.54 -7.99 6.76
CA LEU A 109 4.91 -7.51 6.92
C LEU A 109 4.91 -6.19 7.74
N PRO A 110 5.85 -6.01 8.68
CA PRO A 110 5.91 -4.80 9.49
C PRO A 110 6.21 -3.59 8.60
N ARG A 111 5.20 -2.73 8.42
CA ARG A 111 5.36 -1.44 7.74
C ARG A 111 6.22 -0.53 8.62
N GLN A 112 7.28 0.02 8.03
CA GLN A 112 8.17 1.01 8.65
C GLN A 112 7.71 2.45 8.35
N PHE A 113 6.96 2.65 7.27
CA PHE A 113 6.45 3.94 6.81
C PHE A 113 4.97 3.84 6.43
N GLU A 114 4.23 4.92 6.63
CA GLU A 114 2.79 4.97 6.30
C GLU A 114 2.51 4.84 4.79
N ASN A 115 3.52 5.06 3.95
CA ASN A 115 3.42 4.89 2.50
C ASN A 115 3.62 3.45 2.03
N GLU A 116 3.79 2.51 2.95
CA GLU A 116 3.98 1.11 2.64
C GLU A 116 2.65 0.35 2.61
N PHE A 117 2.52 -0.56 1.64
CA PHE A 117 1.36 -1.44 1.48
C PHE A 117 1.81 -2.82 1.00
N GLU A 118 0.99 -3.82 1.28
CA GLU A 118 1.29 -5.20 0.92
C GLU A 118 0.68 -5.54 -0.44
N VAL A 119 1.52 -6.10 -1.31
CA VAL A 119 1.14 -6.71 -2.57
C VAL A 119 0.98 -8.20 -2.33
N LEU A 120 -0.22 -8.71 -2.55
CA LEU A 120 -0.52 -10.12 -2.36
C LEU A 120 0.07 -11.00 -3.48
N PRO A 121 0.51 -12.22 -3.15
CA PRO A 121 0.97 -13.19 -4.14
C PRO A 121 -0.16 -13.66 -5.09
N LEU A 122 0.25 -14.27 -6.21
CA LEU A 122 -0.64 -14.95 -7.14
C LEU A 122 -1.43 -16.04 -6.40
N GLY A 123 -2.75 -16.12 -6.60
CA GLY A 123 -3.62 -17.11 -5.95
C GLY A 123 -4.33 -16.66 -4.66
N CYS A 124 -4.13 -15.42 -4.20
CA CYS A 124 -4.82 -14.87 -3.01
C CYS A 124 -5.98 -13.90 -3.37
N GLY A 125 -6.28 -13.73 -4.66
CA GLY A 125 -7.35 -12.86 -5.14
C GLY A 125 -8.70 -13.57 -5.25
N PRO A 126 -9.84 -12.85 -5.14
CA PRO A 126 -11.19 -13.45 -5.17
C PRO A 126 -11.57 -14.07 -6.53
N ASN A 127 -10.78 -13.83 -7.59
CA ASN A 127 -11.04 -14.30 -8.95
C ASN A 127 -10.04 -15.36 -9.43
N ASP A 128 -9.06 -15.74 -8.61
CA ASP A 128 -8.05 -16.72 -9.01
C ASP A 128 -8.57 -18.12 -8.68
N ALA A 129 -9.31 -18.70 -9.64
CA ALA A 129 -9.78 -20.07 -9.56
C ALA A 129 -8.56 -20.99 -9.36
N MET A 130 -8.52 -21.71 -8.23
CA MET A 130 -7.54 -22.76 -7.97
C MET A 130 -7.44 -23.68 -9.20
N PRO A 131 -6.26 -23.94 -9.77
CA PRO A 131 -6.12 -25.00 -10.75
C PRO A 131 -6.32 -26.32 -10.02
N ILE A 132 -7.53 -26.88 -10.15
CA ILE A 132 -7.81 -28.28 -9.83
C ILE A 132 -7.00 -29.17 -10.78
N HIS A 133 -5.77 -29.52 -10.41
CA HIS A 133 -5.08 -30.63 -11.06
C HIS A 133 -5.43 -31.91 -10.31
N GLY A 134 -6.19 -32.76 -11.01
CA GLY A 134 -6.51 -34.13 -10.60
C GLY A 134 -5.40 -35.14 -10.89
#